data_AF-A0A7S3RQJ8-F1
#
_entry.id   AF-A0A7S3RQJ8-F1
#
_cell.length_a   1.000
_cell.length_b   1.000
_cell.length_c   1.000
_cell.angle_alpha   90.00
_cell.angle_beta   90.00
_cell.angle_gamma   90.00
#
_symmetry.space_group_name_H-M   'P 1'
#
loop_
_entity.id
_entity.type
_entity.pdbx_description
1 polymer ?
#
loop_
_entity_poly.entity_id
_entity_poly.type
_entity_poly.pdbx_seq_one_letter_code
_entity_poly.pdbx_strand_id
1 'polypeptide(L)'
;SSKLWLGPGTKGTVCVMSHFIKPNIILLKDGTDTSQGKGQIISNINACQAVVSIVKTTLGPRGMDKLMEDGGETIITNDGATVMKKLNIIHPAARILVDIAKAQDAEVGDGTTGVVVLAGELLKEAKNFLEDGLVAPQ
;
A
#
# COMPACT_ATOMS: atom_id res chain seq x y z
N SER A 1 2.17 -0.50 -56.57
CA SER A 1 2.97 -0.90 -57.74
C SER A 1 4.26 -0.13 -57.80
N SER A 2 5.39 -0.77 -57.49
CA SER A 2 6.72 -0.40 -58.00
C SER A 2 7.73 -1.46 -57.56
N LYS A 3 7.92 -2.47 -58.40
CA LYS A 3 8.99 -3.48 -58.30
C LYS A 3 10.31 -2.81 -58.69
N LEU A 4 11.32 -2.83 -57.81
CA LEU A 4 12.70 -2.53 -58.18
C LEU A 4 13.46 -3.84 -58.35
N TRP A 5 14.01 -4.04 -59.54
CA TRP A 5 14.78 -5.21 -59.96
C TRP A 5 16.26 -4.98 -59.62
N LEU A 6 16.91 -5.88 -58.88
CA LEU A 6 18.36 -5.89 -58.68
C LEU A 6 18.88 -7.30 -58.99
N GLY A 7 19.91 -7.34 -59.83
CA GLY A 7 20.43 -8.54 -60.51
C GLY A 7 21.09 -9.59 -59.59
N PRO A 8 21.59 -10.68 -60.18
CA PRO A 8 22.05 -11.85 -59.44
C PRO A 8 23.52 -11.70 -59.04
N GLY A 9 23.80 -11.64 -57.74
CA GLY A 9 25.16 -11.76 -57.21
C GLY A 9 25.37 -10.93 -55.96
N THR A 10 25.78 -11.59 -54.87
CA THR A 10 26.04 -11.06 -53.52
C THR A 10 24.80 -10.76 -52.66
N LYS A 11 24.42 -11.73 -51.81
CA LYS A 11 23.42 -11.56 -50.76
C LYS A 11 24.02 -10.73 -49.61
N GLY A 12 24.05 -9.42 -49.75
CA GLY A 12 24.20 -8.48 -48.65
C GLY A 12 22.82 -8.09 -48.13
N THR A 13 22.36 -8.69 -47.04
CA THR A 13 21.12 -8.29 -46.38
C THR A 13 21.34 -6.91 -45.74
N VAL A 14 20.89 -5.86 -46.42
CA VAL A 14 20.85 -4.50 -45.88
C VAL A 14 19.95 -4.49 -44.65
N CYS A 15 20.54 -4.13 -43.51
CA CYS A 15 19.88 -3.93 -42.24
C CYS A 15 18.83 -2.81 -42.37
N VAL A 16 17.55 -3.16 -42.32
CA VAL A 16 16.48 -2.21 -42.01
C VAL A 16 15.80 -2.68 -40.72
N MET A 17 16.59 -2.70 -39.65
CA MET A 17 16.07 -2.77 -38.29
C MET A 17 15.62 -1.36 -37.92
N SER A 18 14.37 -1.03 -38.25
CA SER A 18 13.65 0.09 -37.65
C SER A 18 13.45 -0.20 -36.17
N HIS A 19 14.51 0.01 -35.38
CA HIS A 19 14.42 0.12 -33.94
C HIS A 19 13.86 1.51 -33.66
N PHE A 20 12.55 1.56 -33.52
CA PHE A 20 11.84 2.66 -32.88
C PHE A 20 12.36 2.73 -31.43
N ILE A 21 13.42 3.50 -31.22
CA ILE A 21 13.93 3.84 -29.89
C ILE A 21 12.81 4.64 -29.24
N LYS A 22 11.99 3.98 -28.42
CA LYS A 22 11.20 4.68 -27.40
C LYS A 22 12.24 5.31 -26.47
N PRO A 23 12.37 6.64 -26.39
CA PRO A 23 13.25 7.22 -25.40
C PRO A 23 12.75 6.73 -24.03
N ASN A 24 13.62 6.07 -23.27
CA ASN A 24 13.35 5.83 -21.86
C ASN A 24 13.36 7.21 -21.20
N ILE A 25 12.18 7.81 -21.05
CA ILE A 25 11.97 8.90 -20.14
C ILE A 25 12.16 8.29 -18.75
N ILE A 26 13.35 8.48 -18.18
CA ILE A 26 13.64 8.15 -16.79
C ILE A 26 12.89 9.18 -15.94
N LEU A 27 11.60 8.92 -15.71
CA LEU A 27 10.69 9.77 -14.94
C LEU A 27 10.97 9.68 -13.43
N LEU A 28 11.68 8.64 -12.98
CA LEU A 28 11.97 8.38 -11.58
C LEU A 28 13.43 7.95 -11.39
N LYS A 29 13.99 8.31 -10.24
CA LYS A 29 15.38 8.05 -9.84
C LYS A 29 15.61 6.54 -9.62
N ASP A 30 16.77 6.03 -9.99
CA ASP A 30 17.13 4.62 -9.76
C ASP A 30 16.97 4.26 -8.28
N GLY A 31 16.06 3.30 -7.98
CA GLY A 31 15.71 2.86 -6.63
C GLY A 31 14.28 3.15 -6.18
N THR A 32 13.43 3.79 -6.99
CA THR A 32 12.00 3.93 -6.67
C THR A 32 11.23 2.64 -6.97
N ASP A 33 10.55 2.11 -5.95
CA ASP A 33 9.61 0.99 -6.12
C ASP A 33 8.42 1.44 -7.01
N THR A 34 8.26 0.82 -8.17
CA THR A 34 7.17 1.10 -9.13
C THR A 34 6.02 0.12 -8.99
N SER A 35 5.74 -0.36 -7.79
CA SER A 35 4.66 -1.32 -7.57
C SER A 35 3.30 -0.66 -7.83
N GLN A 36 2.57 -1.20 -8.80
CA GLN A 36 1.29 -0.65 -9.30
C GLN A 36 0.27 -1.76 -9.50
N GLY A 37 -1.00 -1.38 -9.60
CA GLY A 37 -2.11 -2.30 -9.89
C GLY A 37 -2.65 -3.06 -8.68
N LYS A 38 -3.47 -4.08 -8.96
CA LYS A 38 -4.24 -4.83 -7.95
C LYS A 38 -3.38 -5.40 -6.82
N GLY A 39 -2.21 -5.95 -7.16
CA GLY A 39 -1.28 -6.52 -6.18
C GLY A 39 -0.79 -5.49 -5.15
N GLN A 40 -0.56 -4.25 -5.56
CA GLN A 40 -0.17 -3.19 -4.65
C GLN A 40 -1.30 -2.79 -3.71
N ILE A 41 -2.54 -2.72 -4.21
CA ILE A 41 -3.71 -2.42 -3.39
C ILE A 41 -3.92 -3.50 -2.32
N ILE A 42 -3.78 -4.78 -2.70
CA ILE A 42 -3.86 -5.91 -1.77
C ILE A 42 -2.75 -5.84 -0.73
N SER A 43 -1.52 -5.50 -1.14
CA SER A 43 -0.39 -5.29 -0.21
C SER A 43 -0.68 -4.17 0.80
N ASN A 44 -1.20 -3.03 0.34
CA ASN A 44 -1.62 -1.92 1.19
C ASN A 44 -2.67 -2.37 2.22
N ILE A 45 -3.67 -3.13 1.79
CA ILE A 45 -4.72 -3.65 2.67
C ILE A 45 -4.11 -4.60 3.72
N ASN A 46 -3.25 -5.52 3.31
CA ASN A 46 -2.61 -6.47 4.23
C ASN A 46 -1.77 -5.75 5.30
N ALA A 47 -1.05 -4.69 4.93
CA ALA A 47 -0.31 -3.87 5.89
C ALA A 47 -1.24 -3.19 6.91
N CYS A 48 -2.38 -2.67 6.46
CA CYS A 48 -3.42 -2.12 7.33
C CYS A 48 -4.02 -3.18 8.27
N GLN A 49 -4.30 -4.39 7.76
CA GLN A 49 -4.84 -5.50 8.57
C GLN A 49 -3.90 -5.90 9.70
N ALA A 50 -2.59 -5.91 9.44
CA ALA A 50 -1.59 -6.23 10.47
C ALA A 50 -1.70 -5.26 11.66
N VAL A 51 -1.79 -3.96 11.40
CA VAL A 51 -1.95 -2.93 12.45
C VAL A 51 -3.29 -3.08 13.19
N VAL A 52 -4.38 -3.31 12.45
CA VAL A 52 -5.72 -3.47 13.03
C VAL A 52 -5.77 -4.67 13.98
N SER A 53 -5.09 -5.77 13.66
CA SER A 53 -5.05 -6.96 14.51
C SER A 53 -4.45 -6.71 15.89
N ILE A 54 -3.47 -5.79 15.99
CA ILE A 54 -2.82 -5.41 17.25
C ILE A 54 -3.81 -4.64 18.13
N VAL A 55 -4.50 -3.67 17.53
CA VAL A 55 -5.40 -2.73 18.21
C VAL A 55 -6.77 -3.35 18.51
N LYS A 56 -7.25 -4.31 17.72
CA LYS A 56 -8.57 -4.94 17.89
C LYS A 56 -8.81 -5.53 19.28
N THR A 57 -7.76 -6.01 19.94
CA THR A 57 -7.86 -6.64 21.27
C THR A 57 -7.95 -5.63 22.43
N THR A 58 -7.77 -4.34 22.19
CA THR A 58 -7.98 -3.26 23.18
C THR A 58 -9.42 -2.73 23.16
N LEU A 59 -10.26 -3.21 22.23
CA LEU A 59 -11.63 -2.71 22.06
C LEU A 59 -12.59 -3.32 23.10
N GLY A 60 -13.34 -2.44 23.77
CA GLY A 60 -14.45 -2.80 24.67
C GLY A 60 -14.07 -2.89 26.15
N PRO A 61 -15.05 -3.12 27.04
CA PRO A 61 -14.84 -3.16 28.49
C PRO A 61 -14.03 -4.38 28.96
N ARG A 62 -13.85 -5.38 28.09
CA ARG A 62 -12.95 -6.52 28.27
C ARG A 62 -11.70 -6.42 27.39
N GLY A 63 -11.40 -5.22 26.88
CA GLY A 63 -10.17 -4.94 26.17
C GLY A 63 -8.97 -5.19 27.07
N MET A 64 -7.89 -5.70 26.48
CA MET A 64 -6.64 -5.96 27.20
C MET A 64 -5.61 -4.90 26.87
N ASP A 65 -4.96 -4.37 27.90
CA ASP A 65 -3.84 -3.45 27.75
C ASP A 65 -2.71 -4.05 26.91
N LYS A 66 -1.98 -3.18 26.24
CA LYS A 66 -0.76 -3.52 25.50
C LYS A 66 0.43 -3.06 26.30
N LEU A 67 1.34 -4.00 26.54
CA LEU A 67 2.69 -3.71 27.01
C LEU A 67 3.57 -3.50 25.79
N MET A 68 4.18 -2.32 25.69
CA MET A 68 5.09 -1.93 24.62
C MET A 68 6.40 -1.46 25.23
N GLU A 69 7.50 -1.72 24.53
CA GLU A 69 8.82 -1.20 24.86
C GLU A 69 9.31 -0.32 23.73
N ASP A 70 9.70 0.92 24.05
CA ASP A 70 10.23 1.89 23.10
C ASP A 70 11.53 2.48 23.68
N GLY A 71 12.68 2.07 23.14
CA GLY A 71 13.97 2.61 23.54
C GLY A 71 14.34 2.42 25.02
N GLY A 72 13.80 1.38 25.68
CA GLY A 72 13.99 1.11 27.12
C GLY A 72 12.91 1.71 28.03
N GLU A 73 11.94 2.46 27.49
CA GLU A 73 10.72 2.86 28.20
C GLU A 73 9.64 1.78 28.03
N THR A 74 9.13 1.24 29.14
CA THR A 74 7.98 0.33 29.12
C THR A 74 6.68 1.08 29.33
N ILE A 75 5.74 0.94 28.42
CA ILE A 75 4.43 1.60 28.45
C ILE A 75 3.35 0.53 28.44
N ILE A 76 2.41 0.64 29.38
CA ILE A 76 1.21 -0.21 29.46
C ILE A 76 0.01 0.70 29.19
N THR A 77 -0.74 0.43 28.13
CA THR A 77 -1.90 1.26 27.78
C THR A 77 -2.97 0.49 27.01
N ASN A 78 -4.23 0.89 27.19
CA ASN A 78 -5.37 0.43 26.41
C ASN A 78 -5.76 1.40 25.28
N ASP A 79 -5.26 2.63 25.30
CA ASP A 79 -5.67 3.65 24.34
C ASP A 79 -5.09 3.37 22.95
N GLY A 80 -5.98 3.17 21.98
CA GLY A 80 -5.62 2.92 20.59
C GLY A 80 -4.77 4.02 19.99
N ALA A 81 -5.01 5.30 20.31
CA ALA A 81 -4.22 6.40 19.76
C ALA A 81 -2.77 6.38 20.27
N THR A 82 -2.57 6.12 21.57
CA THR A 82 -1.24 5.97 22.17
C THR A 82 -0.50 4.74 21.65
N VAL A 83 -1.18 3.60 21.51
CA VAL A 83 -0.61 2.39 20.87
C VAL A 83 -0.12 2.70 19.46
N MET A 84 -0.97 3.32 18.64
CA MET A 84 -0.65 3.65 17.25
C MET A 84 0.47 4.69 17.10
N LYS A 85 0.64 5.59 18.08
CA LYS A 85 1.73 6.58 18.13
C LYS A 85 3.09 5.92 18.44
N LYS A 86 3.10 4.86 19.24
CA LYS A 86 4.32 4.17 19.70
C LYS A 86 4.75 3.03 18.77
N LEU A 87 3.85 2.50 17.94
CA LEU A 87 4.20 1.50 16.94
C LEU A 87 5.02 2.11 15.79
N ASN A 88 6.19 1.53 15.51
CA ASN A 88 7.05 1.90 14.39
C ASN A 88 6.49 1.39 13.04
N ILE A 89 5.51 2.11 12.49
CA ILE A 89 4.85 1.76 11.23
C ILE A 89 5.58 2.38 10.03
N ILE A 90 6.22 1.52 9.23
CA ILE A 90 6.98 1.92 8.03
C ILE A 90 6.06 2.09 6.81
N HIS A 91 5.03 1.23 6.69
CA HIS A 91 4.20 1.16 5.49
C HIS A 91 3.27 2.39 5.37
N PRO A 92 3.28 3.13 4.24
CA PRO A 92 2.56 4.40 4.12
C PRO A 92 1.04 4.25 4.25
N ALA A 93 0.46 3.18 3.68
CA ALA A 93 -0.98 2.92 3.84
C ALA A 93 -1.40 2.69 5.30
N ALA A 94 -0.55 2.02 6.08
CA ALA A 94 -0.81 1.78 7.50
C ALA A 94 -0.60 3.05 8.35
N ARG A 95 0.26 3.98 7.92
CA ARG A 95 0.43 5.28 8.56
C ARG A 95 -0.85 6.12 8.52
N ILE A 96 -1.64 6.01 7.45
CA ILE A 96 -2.94 6.70 7.35
C ILE A 96 -3.88 6.28 8.49
N LEU A 97 -3.85 5.02 8.92
CA LEU A 97 -4.66 4.56 10.07
C LEU A 97 -4.23 5.24 11.38
N VAL A 98 -2.94 5.52 11.55
CA VAL A 98 -2.42 6.26 12.72
C VAL A 98 -2.94 7.69 12.70
N ASP A 99 -2.94 8.33 11.52
CA ASP A 99 -3.41 9.70 11.36
C ASP A 99 -4.92 9.81 11.62
N ILE A 100 -5.72 8.81 11.20
CA ILE A 100 -7.14 8.71 11.54
C ILE A 100 -7.35 8.59 13.06
N ALA A 101 -6.60 7.73 13.73
CA ALA A 101 -6.69 7.56 15.18
C ALA A 101 -6.34 8.86 15.92
N LYS A 102 -5.30 9.56 15.48
CA LYS A 102 -4.88 10.86 16.03
C LYS A 102 -5.92 11.95 15.83
N ALA A 103 -6.54 12.01 14.65
CA ALA A 103 -7.60 12.97 14.38
C ALA A 103 -8.81 12.74 15.29
N GLN A 104 -9.21 11.47 15.48
CA GLN A 104 -10.30 11.11 16.37
C GLN A 104 -10.00 11.45 17.85
N ASP A 105 -8.76 11.21 18.28
CA ASP A 105 -8.25 11.56 19.61
C ASP A 105 -8.29 13.08 19.85
N ALA A 106 -7.92 13.88 18.84
CA ALA A 106 -7.91 15.34 18.95
C ALA A 106 -9.32 15.96 18.97
N GLU A 107 -10.27 15.41 18.21
CA GLU A 107 -11.62 16.00 18.06
C GLU A 107 -12.59 15.54 19.16
N VAL A 108 -12.59 14.25 19.50
CA VAL A 108 -13.57 13.64 20.42
C VAL A 108 -12.92 13.08 21.68
N GLY A 109 -11.68 12.58 21.57
CA GLY A 109 -10.98 11.93 22.69
C GLY A 109 -11.50 10.53 23.05
N ASP A 110 -12.42 9.97 22.25
CA ASP A 110 -12.93 8.61 22.40
C ASP A 110 -13.21 7.97 21.02
N GLY A 111 -13.32 6.65 21.00
CA GLY A 111 -13.55 5.87 19.78
C GLY A 111 -12.30 5.70 18.92
N THR A 112 -11.11 6.04 19.43
CA THR A 112 -9.81 5.92 18.74
C THR A 112 -9.56 4.49 18.26
N THR A 113 -9.82 3.50 19.11
CA THR A 113 -9.74 2.07 18.76
C THR A 113 -10.84 1.65 17.78
N GLY A 114 -12.07 2.15 17.98
CA GLY A 114 -13.24 1.79 17.17
C GLY A 114 -13.11 2.24 15.72
N VAL A 115 -12.63 3.47 15.48
CA VAL A 115 -12.47 4.02 14.13
C VAL A 115 -11.41 3.26 13.33
N VAL A 116 -10.31 2.85 13.98
CA VAL A 116 -9.25 2.06 13.33
C VAL A 116 -9.75 0.67 12.96
N VAL A 117 -10.46 0.00 13.88
CA VAL A 117 -11.04 -1.33 13.60
C VAL A 117 -12.08 -1.25 12.49
N LEU A 118 -12.95 -0.23 12.49
CA LEU A 118 -13.93 -0.02 11.45
C LEU A 118 -13.27 0.18 10.07
N ALA A 119 -12.26 1.06 9.99
CA ALA A 119 -11.50 1.26 8.75
C ALA A 119 -10.82 -0.03 8.26
N GLY A 120 -10.29 -0.82 9.19
CA GLY A 120 -9.72 -2.14 8.91
C GLY A 120 -10.74 -3.11 8.31
N GLU A 121 -11.91 -3.26 8.92
CA GLU A 121 -12.93 -4.18 8.41
C GLU A 121 -13.49 -3.71 7.06
N LEU A 122 -13.60 -2.40 6.81
CA LEU A 122 -13.94 -1.86 5.48
C LEU A 122 -12.90 -2.23 4.41
N LEU A 123 -11.61 -2.12 4.72
CA LEU A 123 -10.54 -2.52 3.80
C LEU A 123 -10.54 -4.03 3.54
N LYS A 124 -10.93 -4.83 4.53
CA LYS A 124 -11.04 -6.28 4.40
C LYS A 124 -12.17 -6.67 3.45
N GLU A 125 -13.35 -6.06 3.59
CA GLU A 125 -14.45 -6.28 2.65
C GLU A 125 -14.11 -5.76 1.24
N ALA A 126 -13.43 -4.62 1.15
CA ALA A 126 -12.95 -4.09 -0.13
C ALA A 126 -11.98 -5.07 -0.83
N LYS A 127 -11.15 -5.79 -0.07
CA LYS A 127 -10.27 -6.83 -0.63
C LYS A 127 -11.05 -7.94 -1.32
N ASN A 128 -12.14 -8.42 -0.70
CA ASN A 128 -13.00 -9.45 -1.29
C ASN A 128 -13.53 -9.00 -2.66
N PHE A 129 -14.04 -7.76 -2.75
CA PHE A 129 -14.53 -7.21 -4.01
C PHE A 129 -13.44 -7.04 -5.08
N LEU A 130 -12.22 -6.67 -4.69
CA LEU A 130 -11.09 -6.54 -5.62
C LEU A 130 -10.67 -7.89 -6.21
N GLU A 131 -10.74 -8.96 -5.41
CA GLU A 131 -10.48 -10.34 -5.81
C GLU A 131 -11.58 -10.86 -6.76
N ASP A 132 -12.85 -10.53 -6.48
CA ASP A 132 -14.00 -10.83 -7.35
C ASP A 132 -14.01 -10.04 -8.67
N GLY A 133 -13.07 -9.10 -8.85
CA GLY A 133 -12.88 -8.37 -10.10
C GLY A 133 -13.70 -7.08 -10.22
N LEU A 134 -14.41 -6.66 -9.17
CA LEU A 134 -15.04 -5.34 -9.10
C LEU A 134 -13.94 -4.29 -8.85
N VAL A 135 -13.53 -3.60 -9.90
CA VAL A 135 -12.56 -2.50 -9.82
C VAL A 135 -13.31 -1.19 -10.02
N ALA A 136 -13.01 -0.19 -9.18
CA ALA A 136 -13.43 1.19 -9.44
C ALA A 136 -13.01 1.61 -10.87
N PRO A 137 -13.82 2.41 -11.58
CA PRO A 137 -13.44 2.91 -12.90
C PRO A 137 -12.10 3.65 -12.79
N GLN A 138 -11.21 3.34 -13.75
CA GLN A 138 -9.83 3.85 -13.84
C GLN A 138 -9.83 5.35 -14.15
#